data_AF-A0A957LKL3-F1
#
_entry.id   AF-A0A957LKL3-F1
#
_cell.length_a   1.000
_cell.length_b   1.000
_cell.length_c   1.000
_cell.angle_alpha   90.00
_cell.angle_beta   90.00
_cell.angle_gamma   90.00
#
_symmetry.space_group_name_H-M   'P 1'
#
loop_
_entity.id
_entity.type
_entity.pdbx_description
1 polymer ?
#
loop_
_entity_poly.entity_id
_entity_poly.type
_entity_poly.pdbx_seq_one_letter_code
_entity_poly.pdbx_strand_id
1 'polypeptide(L)'
;IVVVCGRNKAMQERLAALDWAIPAAINGFVDNMQEWMAACDCIVTKAGPGTIAEALICGLPIILSGFIPGQEEGNVPYVVDNGVGAYIEEPAEIAATVARWFGPQRDALSDMSERARSLGHPQATFDIVNSIVGVLEAKTA
;
A
#
# COMPACT_ATOMS: atom_id res chain seq x y z
N ILE A 1 -10.48 10.61 -4.44
CA ILE A 1 -9.52 9.54 -4.80
C ILE A 1 -8.20 10.17 -5.21
N VAL A 2 -7.07 9.56 -4.82
CA VAL A 2 -5.74 9.92 -5.30
C VAL A 2 -5.25 8.79 -6.18
N VAL A 3 -4.75 9.09 -7.37
CA VAL A 3 -4.16 8.11 -8.29
C VAL A 3 -2.73 8.51 -8.56
N VAL A 4 -1.79 7.60 -8.31
CA VAL A 4 -0.37 7.80 -8.62
C VAL A 4 0.01 6.87 -9.77
N CYS A 5 0.21 7.45 -10.95
CA CYS A 5 0.50 6.70 -12.19
C CYS A 5 1.98 6.32 -12.31
N GLY A 6 2.84 6.79 -11.40
CA GLY A 6 4.28 6.59 -11.47
C GLY A 6 4.83 7.13 -12.79
N ARG A 7 5.58 6.31 -13.52
CA ARG A 7 6.15 6.70 -14.82
C ARG A 7 5.20 6.50 -16.01
N ASN A 8 3.98 6.00 -15.78
CA ASN A 8 3.01 5.76 -16.84
C ASN A 8 2.29 7.05 -17.26
N LYS A 9 2.99 7.89 -18.03
CA LYS A 9 2.47 9.17 -18.52
C LYS A 9 1.20 9.02 -19.34
N ALA A 10 1.12 8.00 -20.19
CA ALA A 10 -0.07 7.75 -21.01
C ALA A 10 -1.31 7.49 -20.15
N MET A 11 -1.18 6.74 -19.06
CA MET A 11 -2.29 6.53 -18.12
C MET A 11 -2.63 7.81 -17.36
N GLN A 12 -1.62 8.56 -16.91
CA GLN A 12 -1.82 9.83 -16.22
C GLN A 12 -2.63 10.81 -17.08
N GLU A 13 -2.22 11.03 -18.33
CA GLU A 13 -2.90 11.90 -19.29
C GLU A 13 -4.34 11.43 -19.55
N ARG A 14 -4.52 10.10 -19.74
CA ARG A 14 -5.84 9.53 -19.96
C ARG A 14 -6.79 9.77 -18.79
N LEU A 15 -6.33 9.57 -17.55
CA LEU A 15 -7.15 9.74 -16.35
C LEU A 15 -7.39 11.21 -16.01
N ALA A 16 -6.42 12.09 -16.28
CA ALA A 16 -6.56 13.53 -16.07
C ALA A 16 -7.55 14.17 -17.03
N ALA A 17 -7.78 13.57 -18.20
CA ALA A 17 -8.76 14.04 -19.18
C ALA A 17 -10.21 13.59 -18.90
N LEU A 18 -10.43 12.71 -17.92
CA LEU A 18 -11.78 12.25 -17.56
C LEU A 18 -12.50 13.28 -16.68
N ASP A 19 -13.81 13.39 -16.87
CA ASP A 19 -14.68 14.09 -15.92
C ASP A 19 -15.08 13.13 -14.79
N TRP A 20 -14.58 13.40 -13.59
CA TRP A 20 -14.76 12.52 -12.44
C TRP A 20 -15.98 12.93 -11.63
N ALA A 21 -16.85 11.96 -11.35
CA ALA A 21 -18.02 12.17 -10.49
C ALA A 21 -17.68 12.47 -9.02
N ILE A 22 -16.42 12.27 -8.61
CA ILE A 22 -15.88 12.54 -7.28
C ILE A 22 -14.56 13.28 -7.39
N PRO A 23 -14.11 14.02 -6.34
CA PRO A 23 -12.80 14.65 -6.35
C PRO A 23 -11.69 13.64 -6.62
N ALA A 24 -10.90 13.89 -7.68
CA ALA A 24 -9.82 13.03 -8.12
C ALA A 24 -8.52 13.83 -8.28
N ALA A 25 -7.45 13.41 -7.60
CA ALA A 25 -6.10 13.92 -7.79
C ALA A 25 -5.31 12.91 -8.64
N ILE A 26 -4.96 13.29 -9.87
CA ILE A 26 -4.24 12.43 -10.81
C ILE A 26 -2.77 12.87 -10.88
N ASN A 27 -1.90 12.07 -10.28
CA ASN A 27 -0.47 12.33 -10.18
C ASN A 27 0.34 11.39 -11.09
N GLY A 28 1.52 11.85 -11.49
CA GLY A 28 2.53 11.06 -12.19
C GLY A 28 3.45 10.35 -11.19
N PHE A 29 4.76 10.54 -11.35
CA PHE A 29 5.74 10.17 -10.34
C PHE A 29 5.75 11.22 -9.22
N VAL A 30 5.79 10.76 -7.97
CA VAL A 30 5.83 11.60 -6.77
C VAL A 30 7.04 11.20 -5.93
N ASP A 31 7.68 12.18 -5.29
CA ASP A 31 8.81 11.99 -4.36
C ASP A 31 8.39 12.05 -2.88
N ASN A 32 7.12 12.38 -2.62
CA ASN A 32 6.52 12.50 -1.30
C ASN A 32 5.43 11.45 -1.04
N MET A 33 5.67 10.18 -1.40
CA MET A 33 4.67 9.11 -1.27
C MET A 33 4.09 8.99 0.15
N GLN A 34 4.91 9.23 1.18
CA GLN A 34 4.50 9.23 2.58
C GLN A 34 3.38 10.23 2.88
N GLU A 35 3.37 11.40 2.22
CA GLU A 35 2.33 12.42 2.42
C GLU A 35 1.03 11.98 1.76
N TRP A 36 1.11 11.40 0.56
CA TRP A 36 -0.05 10.86 -0.14
C TRP A 36 -0.68 9.68 0.60
N MET A 37 0.14 8.76 1.10
CA MET A 37 -0.34 7.64 1.91
C MET A 37 -0.96 8.13 3.22
N ALA A 38 -0.36 9.10 3.90
CA ALA A 38 -0.91 9.68 5.14
C ALA A 38 -2.24 10.43 4.92
N ALA A 39 -2.51 10.91 3.71
CA ALA A 39 -3.76 11.57 3.34
C ALA A 39 -4.88 10.61 2.91
N CYS A 40 -4.63 9.30 2.88
CA CYS A 40 -5.59 8.28 2.44
C CYS A 40 -6.04 7.38 3.60
N ASP A 41 -7.18 6.71 3.44
CA ASP A 41 -7.70 5.75 4.43
C ASP A 41 -7.49 4.28 4.03
N CYS A 42 -7.18 4.00 2.77
CA CYS A 42 -6.83 2.68 2.25
C CYS A 42 -6.04 2.80 0.93
N ILE A 43 -5.43 1.71 0.46
CA ILE A 43 -4.67 1.67 -0.80
C ILE A 43 -5.09 0.50 -1.70
N VAL A 44 -5.12 0.74 -3.01
CA VAL A 44 -5.24 -0.30 -4.04
C VAL A 44 -3.93 -0.38 -4.81
N THR A 45 -3.29 -1.55 -4.85
CA THR A 45 -1.98 -1.72 -5.48
C THR A 45 -1.75 -3.18 -5.88
N LYS A 46 -0.74 -3.47 -6.72
CA LYS A 46 -0.20 -4.83 -6.84
C LYS A 46 0.55 -5.23 -5.56
N ALA A 47 0.85 -6.52 -5.39
CA ALA A 47 1.54 -7.10 -4.24
C ALA A 47 3.05 -6.79 -4.17
N GLY A 48 3.45 -5.55 -4.48
CA GLY A 48 4.82 -5.08 -4.37
C GLY A 48 5.25 -4.95 -2.89
N PRO A 49 6.35 -5.59 -2.47
CA PRO A 49 6.71 -5.67 -1.05
C PRO A 49 7.02 -4.31 -0.43
N GLY A 50 7.65 -3.39 -1.18
CA GLY A 50 7.93 -2.03 -0.71
C GLY A 50 6.65 -1.27 -0.39
N THR A 51 5.70 -1.25 -1.32
CA THR A 51 4.41 -0.57 -1.14
C THR A 51 3.57 -1.20 -0.03
N ILE A 52 3.63 -2.53 0.14
CA ILE A 52 2.99 -3.19 1.28
C ILE A 52 3.61 -2.69 2.59
N ALA A 53 4.93 -2.69 2.71
CA ALA A 53 5.60 -2.22 3.92
C ALA A 53 5.30 -0.74 4.23
N GLU A 54 5.32 0.13 3.22
CA GLU A 54 4.97 1.55 3.33
C GLU A 54 3.51 1.73 3.80
N ALA A 55 2.58 1.00 3.18
CA ALA A 55 1.17 1.03 3.55
C ALA A 55 0.94 0.59 5.00
N LEU A 56 1.61 -0.47 5.45
CA LEU A 56 1.53 -0.94 6.84
C LEU A 56 2.07 0.12 7.82
N ILE A 57 3.20 0.74 7.51
CA ILE A 57 3.76 1.85 8.31
C ILE A 57 2.75 3.00 8.41
N CYS A 58 2.09 3.35 7.31
CA CYS A 58 1.05 4.40 7.30
C CYS A 58 -0.29 3.94 7.90
N GLY A 59 -0.44 2.66 8.24
CA GLY A 59 -1.69 2.11 8.77
C GLY A 59 -2.81 2.02 7.73
N LEU A 60 -2.48 1.79 6.45
CA LEU A 60 -3.45 1.68 5.37
C LEU A 60 -3.85 0.23 5.13
N PRO A 61 -5.15 -0.11 5.26
CA PRO A 61 -5.68 -1.36 4.72
C PRO A 61 -5.46 -1.47 3.22
N ILE A 62 -5.11 -2.68 2.76
CA ILE A 62 -4.58 -2.91 1.41
C ILE A 62 -5.56 -3.74 0.58
N ILE A 63 -5.91 -3.30 -0.62
CA ILE A 63 -6.50 -4.16 -1.65
C ILE A 63 -5.42 -4.48 -2.67
N LEU A 64 -5.04 -5.75 -2.74
CA LEU A 64 -4.11 -6.26 -3.73
C LEU A 64 -4.87 -6.58 -5.02
N SER A 65 -4.57 -5.85 -6.08
CA SER A 65 -5.24 -6.00 -7.39
C SER A 65 -4.53 -6.96 -8.35
N GLY A 66 -3.47 -7.60 -7.90
CA GLY A 66 -2.60 -8.46 -8.72
C GLY A 66 -1.20 -8.57 -8.14
N PHE A 67 -0.35 -9.34 -8.79
CA PHE A 67 1.05 -9.57 -8.41
C PHE A 67 1.89 -9.92 -9.64
N ILE A 68 3.22 -9.82 -9.51
CA ILE A 68 4.17 -10.35 -10.52
C ILE A 68 4.43 -11.84 -10.24
N PRO A 69 4.08 -12.76 -11.17
CA PRO A 69 4.28 -14.19 -10.97
C PRO A 69 5.74 -14.57 -10.68
N GLY A 70 5.94 -15.49 -9.76
CA GLY A 70 7.26 -15.95 -9.27
C GLY A 70 8.01 -14.96 -8.37
N GLN A 71 7.60 -13.70 -8.26
CA GLN A 71 8.25 -12.69 -7.41
C GLN A 71 7.39 -12.25 -6.23
N GLU A 72 6.09 -12.03 -6.46
CA GLU A 72 5.21 -11.33 -5.51
C GLU A 72 4.04 -12.19 -4.99
N GLU A 73 3.87 -13.41 -5.50
CA GLU A 73 2.80 -14.35 -5.08
C GLU A 73 2.76 -14.57 -3.57
N GLY A 74 3.93 -14.72 -2.94
CA GLY A 74 4.05 -14.94 -1.50
C GLY A 74 3.63 -13.73 -0.64
N ASN A 75 3.50 -12.54 -1.23
CA ASN A 75 3.09 -11.34 -0.50
C ASN A 75 1.56 -11.24 -0.32
N VAL A 76 0.79 -11.96 -1.15
CA VAL A 76 -0.67 -12.01 -1.04
C VAL A 76 -1.12 -12.60 0.31
N PRO A 77 -0.71 -13.81 0.70
CA PRO A 77 -1.11 -14.37 2.00
C PRO A 77 -0.61 -13.53 3.17
N TYR A 78 0.55 -12.86 3.05
CA TYR A 78 1.02 -11.95 4.09
C TYR A 78 0.01 -10.83 4.40
N VAL A 79 -0.64 -10.25 3.38
CA VAL A 79 -1.67 -9.22 3.58
C VAL A 79 -3.00 -9.81 4.05
N VAL A 80 -3.44 -10.91 3.43
CA VAL A 80 -4.78 -11.50 3.68
C VAL A 80 -4.82 -12.19 5.05
N ASP A 81 -3.84 -13.04 5.36
CA ASP A 81 -3.85 -13.87 6.57
C ASP A 81 -3.61 -13.06 7.85
N ASN A 82 -2.90 -11.94 7.74
CA ASN A 82 -2.77 -10.97 8.83
C ASN A 82 -3.99 -10.06 9.00
N GLY A 83 -5.01 -10.20 8.13
CA GLY A 83 -6.24 -9.42 8.22
C GLY A 83 -6.03 -7.92 8.05
N VAL A 84 -5.07 -7.52 7.20
CA VAL A 84 -4.76 -6.11 6.89
C VAL A 84 -5.16 -5.73 5.47
N GLY A 85 -5.90 -6.60 4.79
CA GLY A 85 -6.33 -6.35 3.43
C GLY A 85 -7.04 -7.52 2.77
N ALA A 86 -7.25 -7.40 1.47
CA ALA A 86 -7.88 -8.38 0.61
C ALA A 86 -7.14 -8.51 -0.73
N TYR A 87 -7.32 -9.63 -1.42
CA TYR A 87 -6.89 -9.81 -2.81
C TYR A 87 -8.11 -9.85 -3.73
N ILE A 88 -8.19 -8.92 -4.67
CA ILE A 88 -9.35 -8.73 -5.55
C ILE A 88 -8.87 -8.26 -6.91
N GLU A 89 -9.02 -9.09 -7.95
CA GLU A 89 -8.58 -8.73 -9.31
C GLU A 89 -9.62 -7.91 -10.07
N GLU A 90 -10.91 -8.16 -9.82
CA GLU A 90 -12.00 -7.56 -10.59
C GLU A 90 -12.25 -6.10 -10.17
N PRO A 91 -12.08 -5.10 -11.07
CA PRO A 91 -12.21 -3.69 -10.71
C PRO A 91 -13.55 -3.30 -10.10
N ALA A 92 -14.64 -3.93 -10.55
CA ALA A 92 -15.97 -3.69 -9.98
C ALA A 92 -16.05 -4.12 -8.51
N GLU A 93 -15.43 -5.24 -8.15
CA GLU A 93 -15.41 -5.72 -6.77
C GLU A 93 -14.44 -4.93 -5.88
N ILE A 94 -13.35 -4.41 -6.45
CA ILE A 94 -12.48 -3.44 -5.74
C ILE A 94 -13.30 -2.21 -5.35
N ALA A 95 -14.02 -1.61 -6.31
CA ALA A 95 -14.84 -0.42 -6.07
C ALA A 95 -15.95 -0.69 -5.05
N ALA A 96 -16.62 -1.85 -5.15
CA ALA A 96 -17.63 -2.28 -4.19
C ALA A 96 -17.05 -2.47 -2.78
N THR A 97 -15.85 -3.03 -2.66
CA THR A 97 -15.16 -3.22 -1.37
C THR A 97 -14.81 -1.89 -0.73
N VAL A 98 -14.23 -0.95 -1.49
CA VAL A 98 -13.93 0.40 -1.00
C VAL A 98 -15.21 1.11 -0.54
N ALA A 99 -16.30 1.00 -1.31
CA ALA A 99 -17.59 1.57 -0.93
C ALA A 99 -18.14 0.96 0.37
N ARG A 100 -18.00 -0.35 0.58
CA ARG A 100 -18.37 -1.01 1.84
C ARG A 100 -17.51 -0.51 3.00
N TRP A 101 -16.19 -0.46 2.84
CA TRP A 101 -15.26 0.04 3.86
C TRP A 101 -15.55 1.48 4.26
N PHE A 102 -15.93 2.35 3.31
CA PHE A 102 -16.22 3.75 3.61
C PHE A 102 -17.65 3.98 4.09
N GLY A 103 -18.51 2.96 4.04
CA GLY A 103 -19.88 2.96 4.52
C GLY A 103 -20.11 1.92 5.62
N PRO A 104 -20.87 0.83 5.36
CA PRO A 104 -21.33 -0.10 6.39
C PRO A 104 -20.23 -0.89 7.11
N GLN A 105 -19.02 -0.97 6.56
CA GLN A 105 -17.88 -1.71 7.12
C GLN A 105 -16.77 -0.77 7.60
N ARG A 106 -17.11 0.46 7.99
CA ARG A 106 -16.13 1.45 8.46
C ARG A 106 -15.37 1.01 9.72
N ASP A 107 -16.02 0.30 10.63
CA ASP A 107 -15.35 -0.24 11.82
C ASP A 107 -14.30 -1.29 11.43
N ALA A 108 -14.64 -2.19 10.50
CA ALA A 108 -13.69 -3.17 9.99
C ALA A 108 -12.48 -2.52 9.31
N LEU A 109 -12.67 -1.41 8.58
CA LEU A 109 -11.58 -0.62 8.01
C LEU A 109 -10.67 -0.05 9.12
N SER A 110 -11.25 0.48 10.20
CA SER A 110 -10.49 0.99 11.35
C SER A 110 -9.67 -0.12 12.01
N ASP A 111 -10.28 -1.29 12.24
CA ASP A 111 -9.59 -2.44 12.84
C ASP A 111 -8.43 -2.93 11.96
N MET A 112 -8.62 -2.96 10.63
CA MET A 112 -7.54 -3.28 9.69
C MET A 112 -6.42 -2.24 9.73
N SER A 113 -6.77 -0.96 9.87
CA SER A 113 -5.81 0.14 9.96
C SER A 113 -4.95 0.03 11.22
N GLU A 114 -5.54 -0.32 12.36
CA GLU A 114 -4.81 -0.56 13.61
C GLU A 114 -3.87 -1.77 13.49
N ARG A 115 -4.35 -2.89 12.92
CA ARG A 115 -3.50 -4.05 12.65
C ARG A 115 -2.35 -3.73 11.70
N ALA A 116 -2.61 -2.96 10.65
CA ALA A 116 -1.60 -2.53 9.70
C ALA A 116 -0.45 -1.79 10.40
N ARG A 117 -0.76 -0.83 11.29
CA ARG A 117 0.25 -0.11 12.08
C ARG A 117 1.06 -1.05 12.98
N SER A 118 0.41 -2.06 13.57
CA SER A 118 1.11 -3.01 14.45
C SER A 118 2.13 -3.90 13.72
N LEU A 119 1.97 -4.09 12.40
CA LEU A 119 2.88 -4.84 11.54
C LEU A 119 3.89 -3.94 10.82
N GLY A 120 3.71 -2.62 10.86
CA GLY A 120 4.62 -1.66 10.26
C GLY A 120 5.95 -1.63 11.01
N HIS A 121 7.06 -1.69 10.27
CA HIS A 121 8.42 -1.60 10.82
C HIS A 121 9.14 -0.33 10.33
N PRO A 122 8.82 0.87 10.85
CA PRO A 122 9.37 2.14 10.35
C PRO A 122 10.89 2.29 10.57
N GLN A 123 11.47 1.51 11.47
CA GLN A 123 12.92 1.53 11.75
C GLN A 123 13.69 0.38 11.07
N ALA A 124 13.03 -0.45 10.25
CA ALA A 124 13.63 -1.68 9.69
C ALA A 124 14.99 -1.44 9.03
N THR A 125 15.11 -0.39 8.22
CA THR A 125 16.39 -0.06 7.57
C THR A 125 17.49 0.27 8.57
N PHE A 126 17.18 1.06 9.61
CA PHE A 126 18.16 1.41 10.65
C PHE A 126 18.54 0.19 11.48
N ASP A 127 17.57 -0.64 11.85
CA ASP A 127 17.81 -1.88 12.60
C ASP A 127 18.72 -2.84 11.83
N ILE A 128 18.48 -3.00 10.52
CA ILE A 128 19.32 -3.82 9.63
C ILE A 128 20.74 -3.24 9.56
N VAL A 129 20.89 -1.93 9.33
CA VAL A 129 22.21 -1.29 9.24
C VAL A 129 22.98 -1.45 10.55
N ASN A 130 22.34 -1.21 11.69
CA ASN A 130 22.96 -1.38 13.00
C ASN A 130 23.39 -2.83 13.24
N SER A 131 22.57 -3.80 12.84
CA SER A 131 22.92 -5.21 12.93
C SER A 131 24.14 -5.57 12.07
N ILE A 132 24.23 -5.03 10.85
CA ILE A 132 25.38 -5.27 9.95
C ILE A 132 26.65 -4.67 10.53
N VAL A 133 26.59 -3.43 11.04
CA VAL A 133 27.73 -2.75 11.67
C VAL A 133 28.23 -3.56 12.87
N GLY A 134 27.34 -4.03 13.74
CA GLY A 134 27.73 -4.85 14.90
C GLY A 134 28.46 -6.14 14.51
N VAL A 135 28.08 -6.78 13.39
CA VAL A 135 28.77 -7.97 12.87
C VAL A 135 30.18 -7.63 12.37
N LEU A 136 30.39 -6.45 11.77
CA LEU A 136 31.70 -6.03 11.30
C LEU A 136 32.63 -5.70 12.46
N GLU A 137 32.15 -4.97 13.47
CA GLU A 137 32.93 -4.63 14.66
C GLU A 137 33.39 -5.88 15.43
N ALA A 138 32.50 -6.86 15.62
CA ALA A 138 32.81 -8.12 16.30
C ALA A 138 33.84 -9.00 15.56
N LYS A 139 34.04 -8.80 14.25
CA LYS A 139 35.06 -9.51 13.45
C LYS A 139 36.42 -8.82 13.44
N THR A 140 36.48 -7.56 13.87
CA THR A 140 37.69 -6.73 13.83
C THR A 140 38.35 -6.60 15.20
N ALA A 141 37.66 -7.02 16.26
CA ALA A 141 38.16 -7.19 17.62
C ALA A 141 38.76 -8.59 17.82
#